data_AF-A0A821QXY5-F1
#
_entry.id   AF-A0A821QXY5-F1
#
_cell.length_a   1.000
_cell.length_b   1.000
_cell.length_c   1.000
_cell.angle_alpha   90.00
_cell.angle_beta   90.00
_cell.angle_gamma   90.00
#
_symmetry.space_group_name_H-M   'P 1'
#
loop_
_entity.id
_entity.type
_entity.pdbx_description
1 polymer ?
#
loop_
_entity_poly.entity_id
_entity_poly.type
_entity_poly.pdbx_seq_one_letter_code
_entity_poly.pdbx_strand_id
1 'polypeptide(L)'
;TTLGEETISLQLRHVANYILAYCNHQQTTMNDNLLRQIILLIGYYCVLNQDNQCRLAFGNRPTVLQQLSCLPFRYFVESKYMDILFPTLIACSFDCETTRAILQTEMSLDLVENYIQTKMTETTTINEDDIISTFYMRFPRDEWNNALKYYQPKSKITTNQIEPYESITSKKQDDEKKENESLRNDNEIQS
;
A
#
# COMPACT_ATOMS: atom_id res chain seq x y z
N THR A 1 20.74 -8.85 -11.49
CA THR A 1 20.74 -8.72 -10.02
C THR A 1 21.89 -9.53 -9.48
N THR A 2 22.85 -8.85 -8.84
CA THR A 2 24.10 -9.43 -8.34
C THR A 2 23.85 -10.20 -7.05
N LEU A 3 24.36 -11.43 -6.93
CA LEU A 3 24.23 -12.31 -5.73
C LEU A 3 24.49 -11.61 -4.38
N GLY A 4 25.32 -10.56 -4.36
CA GLY A 4 25.59 -9.77 -3.16
C GLY A 4 24.36 -9.04 -2.61
N GLU A 5 23.48 -8.55 -3.48
CA GLU A 5 22.23 -7.87 -3.11
C GLU A 5 21.24 -8.84 -2.43
N GLU A 6 21.15 -10.07 -2.94
CA GLU A 6 20.32 -11.13 -2.37
C GLU A 6 20.77 -11.53 -0.97
N THR A 7 22.09 -11.63 -0.76
CA THR A 7 22.68 -11.99 0.53
C THR A 7 22.41 -10.92 1.60
N ILE A 8 22.56 -9.64 1.25
CA ILE A 8 22.36 -8.53 2.18
C ILE A 8 20.88 -8.44 2.62
N SER A 9 19.94 -8.57 1.69
CA SER A 9 18.51 -8.54 2.01
C SER A 9 18.09 -9.69 2.93
N LEU A 10 18.65 -10.88 2.72
CA LEU A 10 18.39 -12.03 3.57
C LEU A 10 18.86 -11.78 5.00
N GLN A 11 20.08 -11.24 5.16
CA GLN A 11 20.62 -10.87 6.47
C GLN A 11 19.79 -9.78 7.14
N LEU A 12 19.42 -8.73 6.40
CA LEU A 12 18.54 -7.67 6.91
C LEU A 12 17.22 -8.23 7.41
N ARG A 13 16.58 -9.12 6.63
CA ARG A 13 15.33 -9.78 7.04
C ARG A 13 15.49 -10.57 8.33
N HIS A 14 16.58 -11.34 8.47
CA HIS A 14 16.83 -12.10 9.69
C HIS A 14 17.02 -11.18 10.90
N VAL A 15 17.82 -10.12 10.76
CA VAL A 15 18.05 -9.13 11.82
C VAL A 15 16.75 -8.42 12.18
N ALA A 16 15.97 -7.96 11.19
CA ALA A 16 14.69 -7.30 11.39
C ALA A 16 13.69 -8.20 12.13
N ASN A 17 13.51 -9.45 11.67
CA ASN A 17 12.64 -10.43 12.34
C ASN A 17 13.06 -10.70 13.78
N TYR A 18 14.37 -10.82 14.04
CA TYR A 18 14.87 -11.09 15.38
C TYR A 18 14.63 -9.90 16.32
N ILE A 19 14.99 -8.69 15.88
CA ILE A 19 14.85 -7.47 16.70
C ILE A 19 13.38 -7.18 16.97
N LEU A 20 12.50 -7.26 15.95
CA LEU A 20 11.06 -7.06 16.13
C LEU A 20 10.48 -8.05 17.13
N ALA A 21 10.78 -9.34 16.99
CA ALA A 21 10.33 -10.36 17.94
C ALA A 21 10.86 -10.07 19.36
N TYR A 22 12.17 -9.81 19.50
CA TYR A 22 12.80 -9.52 20.79
C TYR A 22 12.17 -8.31 21.49
N CYS A 23 12.04 -7.19 20.79
CA CYS A 23 11.43 -5.96 21.32
C CYS A 23 9.96 -6.15 21.68
N ASN A 24 9.21 -6.98 20.95
CA ASN A 24 7.81 -7.26 21.27
C ASN A 24 7.66 -8.11 22.54
N HIS A 25 8.60 -9.03 22.79
CA HIS A 25 8.60 -9.88 23.98
C HIS A 25 9.09 -9.16 25.26
N GLN A 26 9.99 -8.19 25.13
CA GLN A 26 10.62 -7.50 26.27
C GLN A 26 10.29 -6.01 26.22
N GLN A 27 9.30 -5.55 26.98
CA GLN A 27 8.86 -4.15 26.93
C GLN A 27 9.66 -3.28 27.91
N THR A 28 10.81 -2.78 27.45
CA THR A 28 11.66 -1.82 28.17
C THR A 28 11.82 -0.52 27.37
N THR A 29 12.19 0.58 28.03
CA THR A 29 12.40 1.89 27.37
C THR A 29 13.51 1.86 26.33
N MET A 30 14.58 1.08 26.56
CA MET A 30 15.64 0.86 25.57
C MET A 30 15.11 0.10 24.34
N ASN A 31 14.21 -0.86 24.55
CA ASN A 31 13.60 -1.63 23.47
C ASN A 31 12.61 -0.79 22.66
N ASP A 32 11.94 0.21 23.25
CA ASP A 32 11.08 1.15 22.51
C ASP A 32 11.89 1.97 21.47
N ASN A 33 13.08 2.45 21.84
CA ASN A 33 13.96 3.19 20.92
C ASN A 33 14.54 2.30 19.81
N LEU A 34 14.92 1.07 20.14
CA LEU A 34 15.41 0.11 19.15
C LEU A 34 14.29 -0.32 18.20
N LEU A 35 13.08 -0.57 18.73
CA LEU A 35 11.90 -0.91 17.97
C LEU A 35 11.54 0.20 16.98
N ARG A 36 11.55 1.46 17.43
CA ARG A 36 11.37 2.61 16.54
C ARG A 36 12.39 2.61 15.40
N GLN A 37 13.67 2.42 15.70
CA GLN A 37 14.72 2.46 14.69
C GLN A 37 14.59 1.33 13.66
N ILE A 38 14.25 0.11 14.09
CA ILE A 38 14.08 -1.00 13.15
C ILE A 38 12.85 -0.80 12.26
N ILE A 39 11.75 -0.26 12.79
CA ILE A 39 10.56 0.07 11.98
C ILE A 39 10.88 1.14 10.92
N LEU A 40 11.68 2.15 11.28
CA LEU A 40 12.14 3.16 10.33
C LEU A 40 13.03 2.57 9.24
N LEU A 41 14.03 1.76 9.62
CA LEU A 41 14.94 1.10 8.69
C LEU A 41 14.17 0.24 7.67
N ILE A 42 13.19 -0.54 8.13
CA ILE A 42 12.35 -1.36 7.26
C ILE A 42 11.58 -0.49 6.25
N GLY A 43 11.01 0.64 6.70
CA GLY A 43 10.29 1.57 5.83
C GLY A 43 11.18 2.11 4.71
N TYR A 44 12.38 2.59 5.03
CA TYR A 44 13.34 3.08 4.04
C TYR A 44 13.85 1.98 3.09
N TYR A 45 13.96 0.75 3.58
CA TYR A 45 14.38 -0.37 2.76
C TYR A 45 13.32 -0.76 1.71
N CYS A 46 12.04 -0.62 2.03
CA CYS A 46 10.93 -1.07 1.18
C CYS A 46 10.31 0.00 0.28
N VAL A 47 10.47 1.28 0.61
CA VAL A 47 9.76 2.37 -0.08
C VAL A 47 9.98 2.31 -1.59
N LEU A 48 8.87 2.21 -2.33
CA LEU A 48 8.83 2.11 -3.80
C LEU A 48 9.75 1.04 -4.42
N ASN A 49 9.99 -0.05 -3.69
CA ASN A 49 10.78 -1.18 -4.19
C ASN A 49 10.06 -2.51 -3.89
N GLN A 50 9.27 -2.98 -4.86
CA GLN A 50 8.45 -4.19 -4.75
C GLN A 50 9.27 -5.46 -4.46
N ASP A 51 10.52 -5.55 -4.94
CA ASP A 51 11.40 -6.70 -4.66
C ASP A 51 11.77 -6.74 -3.17
N ASN A 52 12.20 -5.60 -2.61
CA ASN A 52 12.48 -5.47 -1.18
C ASN A 52 11.24 -5.72 -0.31
N GLN A 53 10.08 -5.21 -0.74
CA GLN A 53 8.79 -5.48 -0.07
C GLN A 53 8.50 -6.98 -0.01
N CYS A 54 8.59 -7.67 -1.16
CA CYS A 54 8.39 -9.11 -1.25
C CYS A 54 9.35 -9.87 -0.32
N ARG A 55 10.65 -9.54 -0.35
CA ARG A 55 11.66 -10.21 0.47
C ARG A 55 11.31 -10.23 1.95
N LEU A 56 10.77 -9.14 2.50
CA LEU A 56 10.36 -9.06 3.91
C LEU A 56 9.05 -9.80 4.22
N ALA A 57 8.21 -10.04 3.23
CA ALA A 57 6.92 -10.68 3.36
C ALA A 57 6.97 -12.22 3.24
N PHE A 58 8.10 -12.79 2.82
CA PHE A 58 8.32 -14.22 2.72
C PHE A 58 9.33 -14.74 3.75
N GLY A 59 9.43 -16.07 3.90
CA GLY A 59 10.37 -16.74 4.79
C GLY A 59 9.71 -17.29 6.06
N ASN A 60 10.48 -17.30 7.16
CA ASN A 60 10.01 -17.83 8.44
C ASN A 60 8.84 -16.99 8.98
N ARG A 61 7.81 -17.67 9.47
CA ARG A 61 6.64 -17.04 10.09
C ARG A 61 6.83 -16.86 11.60
N PRO A 62 6.31 -15.78 12.21
CA PRO A 62 5.72 -14.61 11.53
C PRO A 62 6.79 -13.82 10.76
N THR A 63 6.46 -13.42 9.52
CA THR A 63 7.38 -12.63 8.68
C THR A 63 7.50 -11.20 9.19
N VAL A 64 8.44 -10.42 8.66
CA VAL A 64 8.66 -9.04 9.14
C VAL A 64 7.38 -8.21 9.00
N LEU A 65 6.69 -8.33 7.86
CA LEU A 65 5.43 -7.62 7.63
C LEU A 65 4.31 -8.07 8.59
N GLN A 66 4.23 -9.37 8.89
CA GLN A 66 3.25 -9.88 9.84
C GLN A 66 3.56 -9.39 11.26
N GLN A 67 4.83 -9.40 11.68
CA GLN A 67 5.24 -8.88 12.98
C GLN A 67 4.93 -7.38 13.13
N LEU A 68 5.17 -6.57 12.09
CA LEU A 68 4.80 -5.15 12.06
C LEU A 68 3.29 -4.95 12.23
N SER A 69 2.49 -5.79 11.57
CA SER A 69 1.01 -5.74 11.60
C SER A 69 0.44 -6.20 12.95
N CYS A 70 1.23 -6.91 13.76
CA CYS A 70 0.84 -7.44 15.07
C CYS A 70 1.58 -6.78 16.24
N LEU A 71 2.12 -5.57 16.06
CA LEU A 71 2.74 -4.82 17.15
C LEU A 71 1.73 -4.47 18.27
N PRO A 72 2.20 -4.06 19.47
CA PRO A 72 1.30 -3.70 20.56
C PRO A 72 0.31 -2.59 20.19
N PHE A 73 -0.90 -2.66 20.73
CA PHE A 73 -2.04 -1.79 20.37
C PHE A 73 -1.72 -0.28 20.33
N ARG A 74 -0.81 0.20 21.18
CA ARG A 74 -0.34 1.59 21.18
C ARG A 74 0.14 2.09 19.81
N TYR A 75 0.71 1.21 18.98
CA TYR A 75 1.17 1.53 17.63
C TYR A 75 0.04 1.80 16.63
N PHE A 76 -1.20 1.47 16.99
CA PHE A 76 -2.39 1.64 16.16
C PHE A 76 -3.31 2.78 16.62
N VAL A 77 -3.02 3.41 17.77
CA VAL A 77 -3.91 4.40 18.39
C VAL A 77 -3.20 5.69 18.80
N GLU A 78 -1.98 5.61 19.31
CA GLU A 78 -1.23 6.80 19.72
C GLU A 78 -0.52 7.43 18.51
N SER A 79 -0.86 8.67 18.17
CA SER A 79 -0.35 9.41 17.00
C SER A 79 1.17 9.28 16.80
N LYS A 80 1.96 9.47 17.88
CA LYS A 80 3.44 9.36 17.83
C LYS A 80 3.96 8.00 17.35
N TYR A 81 3.26 6.91 17.66
CA TYR A 81 3.65 5.57 17.20
C TYR A 81 3.05 5.24 15.85
N MET A 82 1.84 5.74 15.56
CA MET A 82 1.23 5.61 14.24
C MET A 82 2.11 6.28 13.16
N ASP A 83 2.70 7.43 13.46
CA ASP A 83 3.63 8.15 12.56
C ASP A 83 4.94 7.40 12.31
N ILE A 84 5.21 6.35 13.08
CA ILE A 84 6.31 5.42 12.88
C ILE A 84 5.84 4.12 12.23
N LEU A 85 4.65 3.61 12.55
CA LEU A 85 4.21 2.34 11.99
C LEU A 85 3.58 2.49 10.59
N PHE A 86 2.59 3.37 10.44
CA PHE A 86 1.76 3.41 9.23
C PHE A 86 2.53 3.77 7.96
N PRO A 87 3.44 4.76 7.94
CA PRO A 87 4.25 4.99 6.75
C PRO A 87 5.12 3.79 6.38
N THR A 88 5.59 3.02 7.37
CA THR A 88 6.35 1.80 7.13
C THR A 88 5.47 0.70 6.55
N LEU A 89 4.24 0.51 7.07
CA LEU A 89 3.29 -0.45 6.48
C LEU A 89 2.92 -0.09 5.04
N ILE A 90 2.74 1.20 4.73
CA ILE A 90 2.52 1.71 3.38
C ILE A 90 3.74 1.41 2.50
N ALA A 91 4.94 1.76 2.95
CA ALA A 91 6.17 1.47 2.21
C ALA A 91 6.37 -0.03 1.92
N CYS A 92 5.96 -0.90 2.85
CA CYS A 92 6.05 -2.35 2.72
C CYS A 92 4.98 -2.96 1.78
N SER A 93 3.91 -2.24 1.46
CA SER A 93 2.73 -2.84 0.79
C SER A 93 2.17 -2.07 -0.40
N PHE A 94 2.59 -0.82 -0.60
CA PHE A 94 2.11 0.01 -1.69
C PHE A 94 2.64 -0.50 -3.02
N ASP A 95 1.74 -0.58 -4.01
CA ASP A 95 2.01 -1.05 -5.37
C ASP A 95 2.53 -2.50 -5.46
N CYS A 96 2.31 -3.32 -4.42
CA CYS A 96 2.57 -4.75 -4.46
C CYS A 96 1.36 -5.54 -3.96
N GLU A 97 0.65 -6.23 -4.87
CA GLU A 97 -0.56 -6.97 -4.52
C GLU A 97 -0.31 -8.07 -3.49
N THR A 98 0.86 -8.71 -3.55
CA THR A 98 1.18 -9.83 -2.66
C THR A 98 1.36 -9.36 -1.22
N THR A 99 2.16 -8.33 -0.98
CA THR A 99 2.39 -7.78 0.36
C THR A 99 1.16 -7.04 0.87
N ARG A 100 0.39 -6.37 0.00
CA ARG A 100 -0.93 -5.82 0.33
C ARG A 100 -1.91 -6.89 0.79
N ALA A 101 -1.99 -8.05 0.10
CA ALA A 101 -2.88 -9.13 0.49
C ALA A 101 -2.51 -9.73 1.85
N ILE A 102 -1.21 -9.84 2.15
CA ILE A 102 -0.72 -10.23 3.47
C ILE A 102 -1.16 -9.19 4.51
N LEU A 103 -0.89 -7.90 4.28
CA LEU A 103 -1.27 -6.83 5.20
C LEU A 103 -2.79 -6.83 5.47
N GLN A 104 -3.61 -7.00 4.42
CA GLN A 104 -5.06 -7.08 4.52
C GLN A 104 -5.55 -8.28 5.36
N THR A 105 -4.78 -9.37 5.39
CA THR A 105 -5.09 -10.54 6.21
C THR A 105 -4.79 -10.28 7.68
N GLU A 106 -3.75 -9.48 7.97
CA GLU A 106 -3.33 -9.18 9.35
C GLU A 106 -4.10 -8.00 9.97
N MET A 107 -4.56 -7.03 9.17
CA MET A 107 -5.28 -5.84 9.65
C MET A 107 -6.20 -5.20 8.60
N SER A 108 -7.16 -4.39 9.05
CA SER A 108 -8.01 -3.63 8.12
C SER A 108 -7.23 -2.55 7.38
N LEU A 109 -7.35 -2.54 6.05
CA LEU A 109 -6.78 -1.50 5.19
C LEU A 109 -7.46 -0.14 5.36
N ASP A 110 -8.66 -0.08 5.97
CA ASP A 110 -9.32 1.19 6.30
C ASP A 110 -8.47 2.03 7.27
N LEU A 111 -7.70 1.37 8.15
CA LEU A 111 -6.78 2.06 9.06
C LEU A 111 -5.67 2.78 8.29
N VAL A 112 -5.18 2.16 7.22
CA VAL A 112 -4.16 2.75 6.33
C VAL A 112 -4.76 3.89 5.52
N GLU A 113 -5.96 3.69 4.97
CA GLU A 113 -6.71 4.74 4.24
C GLU A 113 -6.91 5.99 5.12
N ASN A 114 -7.46 5.80 6.33
CA ASN A 114 -7.75 6.88 7.27
C ASN A 114 -6.48 7.63 7.68
N TYR A 115 -5.37 6.89 7.89
CA TYR A 115 -4.08 7.50 8.20
C TYR A 115 -3.62 8.43 7.07
N ILE A 116 -3.65 7.97 5.82
CA ILE A 116 -3.24 8.78 4.65
C ILE A 116 -4.11 10.04 4.54
N GLN A 117 -5.44 9.90 4.64
CA GLN A 117 -6.36 11.04 4.59
C GLN A 117 -6.06 12.06 5.69
N THR A 118 -5.84 11.61 6.92
CA THR A 118 -5.49 12.47 8.05
C THR A 118 -4.22 13.26 7.72
N LYS A 119 -3.15 12.60 7.25
CA LYS A 119 -1.88 13.26 6.90
C LYS A 119 -1.96 14.19 5.69
N MET A 120 -2.91 13.97 4.78
CA MET A 120 -3.20 14.90 3.69
C MET A 120 -3.86 16.20 4.16
N THR A 121 -4.68 16.12 5.22
CA THR A 121 -5.41 17.28 5.77
C THR A 121 -4.65 18.03 6.87
N GLU A 122 -3.69 17.37 7.53
CA GLU A 122 -2.85 17.99 8.56
C GLU A 122 -1.95 19.07 7.95
N THR A 123 -2.08 20.30 8.46
CA THR A 123 -1.11 21.36 8.16
C THR A 123 0.16 21.08 8.96
N THR A 124 1.21 20.57 8.29
CA THR A 124 2.45 20.17 8.98
C THR A 124 3.17 21.40 9.54
N THR A 125 3.05 21.66 10.85
CA THR A 125 4.01 22.50 11.57
C THR A 125 5.25 21.65 11.83
N ILE A 126 6.27 21.79 10.98
CA ILE A 126 7.49 21.00 11.09
C ILE A 126 8.29 21.52 12.29
N ASN A 127 8.37 20.73 13.36
CA ASN A 127 9.43 20.87 14.35
C ASN A 127 10.69 20.17 13.82
N GLU A 128 11.85 20.83 13.88
CA GLU A 128 13.11 20.30 13.33
C GLU A 128 13.50 18.93 13.93
N ASP A 129 13.16 18.71 15.20
CA ASP A 129 13.48 17.48 15.93
C ASP A 129 12.66 16.25 15.46
N ASP A 130 11.55 16.43 14.74
CA ASP A 130 10.63 15.37 14.32
C ASP A 130 10.52 15.19 12.79
N ILE A 131 11.44 15.77 12.01
CA ILE A 131 11.42 15.66 10.54
C ILE A 131 11.43 14.19 10.09
N ILE A 132 12.21 13.33 10.75
CA ILE A 132 12.39 11.92 10.38
C ILE A 132 11.10 11.08 10.56
N SER A 133 10.24 11.45 11.52
CA SER A 133 8.96 10.76 11.74
C SER A 133 7.88 11.25 10.77
N THR A 134 8.12 12.33 10.04
CA THR A 134 7.11 12.92 9.17
C THR A 134 6.82 12.04 7.95
N PHE A 135 5.53 11.86 7.62
CA PHE A 135 5.08 10.95 6.57
C PHE A 135 5.77 11.19 5.21
N TYR A 136 5.96 12.46 4.79
CA TYR A 136 6.54 12.78 3.48
C TYR A 136 8.03 12.42 3.35
N MET A 137 8.75 12.29 4.47
CA MET A 137 10.15 11.83 4.46
C MET A 137 10.25 10.32 4.28
N ARG A 138 9.15 9.59 4.50
CA ARG A 138 9.08 8.12 4.46
C ARG A 138 8.35 7.60 3.23
N PHE A 139 7.44 8.39 2.68
CA PHE A 139 6.66 8.04 1.50
C PHE A 139 6.41 9.30 0.64
N PRO A 140 6.83 9.32 -0.64
CA PRO A 140 6.80 10.53 -1.48
C PRO A 140 5.39 11.14 -1.60
N ARG A 141 5.28 12.46 -1.46
CA ARG A 141 3.98 13.19 -1.54
C ARG A 141 3.25 12.95 -2.85
N ASP A 142 3.99 12.81 -3.94
CA ASP A 142 3.43 12.59 -5.27
C ASP A 142 2.61 11.28 -5.33
N GLU A 143 2.96 10.30 -4.49
CA GLU A 143 2.29 9.00 -4.42
C GLU A 143 1.10 8.95 -3.45
N TRP A 144 0.83 10.00 -2.67
CA TRP A 144 -0.22 9.94 -1.63
C TRP A 144 -1.61 9.70 -2.20
N ASN A 145 -1.93 10.34 -3.33
CA ASN A 145 -3.21 10.13 -4.02
C ASN A 145 -3.34 8.71 -4.57
N ASN A 146 -2.24 8.15 -5.10
CA ASN A 146 -2.20 6.79 -5.62
C ASN A 146 -2.36 5.79 -4.49
N ALA A 147 -1.64 5.98 -3.39
CA ALA A 147 -1.77 5.18 -2.18
C ALA A 147 -3.20 5.20 -1.64
N LEU A 148 -3.83 6.38 -1.56
CA LEU A 148 -5.20 6.49 -1.10
C LEU A 148 -6.16 5.66 -1.95
N LYS A 149 -6.09 5.77 -3.28
CA LYS A 149 -6.89 4.95 -4.21
C LYS A 149 -6.60 3.46 -4.08
N TYR A 150 -5.35 3.09 -3.83
CA TYR A 150 -4.89 1.70 -3.77
C TYR A 150 -5.40 0.95 -2.52
N TYR A 151 -5.55 1.64 -1.40
CA TYR A 151 -6.07 1.05 -0.15
C TYR A 151 -7.59 1.19 0.01
N GLN A 152 -8.26 1.99 -0.83
CA GLN A 152 -9.71 2.11 -0.81
C GLN A 152 -10.42 0.77 -1.05
N PRO A 153 -11.49 0.47 -0.28
CA PRO A 153 -12.38 -0.63 -0.60
C PRO A 153 -12.95 -0.48 -2.01
N LYS A 154 -12.99 -1.56 -2.79
CA LYS A 154 -13.55 -1.56 -4.15
C LYS A 154 -14.99 -1.05 -4.21
N SER A 155 -15.73 -1.12 -3.10
CA SER A 155 -17.10 -0.58 -2.98
C SER A 155 -17.18 0.96 -2.96
N LYS A 156 -16.11 1.68 -2.58
CA LYS A 156 -16.06 3.16 -2.58
C LYS A 156 -15.70 3.75 -3.96
N ILE A 157 -15.24 2.94 -4.90
CA ILE A 157 -14.81 3.38 -6.24
C ILE A 157 -16.02 3.74 -7.13
N THR A 158 -17.22 3.24 -6.82
CA THR A 158 -18.40 3.30 -7.71
C THR A 158 -19.16 4.63 -7.71
N THR A 159 -18.94 5.56 -6.78
CA THR A 159 -19.90 6.69 -6.64
C THR A 159 -19.60 7.94 -7.49
N ASN A 160 -18.43 8.10 -8.12
CA ASN A 160 -18.11 9.38 -8.78
C ASN A 160 -17.64 9.35 -10.24
N GLN A 161 -17.71 8.23 -10.97
CA GLN A 161 -17.50 8.21 -12.43
C GLN A 161 -18.28 7.08 -13.14
N ILE A 162 -19.62 7.09 -13.06
CA ILE A 162 -20.45 6.30 -13.97
C ILE A 162 -21.34 7.26 -14.75
N GLU A 163 -20.98 7.51 -16.02
CA GLU A 163 -21.96 7.96 -17.01
C GLU A 163 -23.06 6.87 -17.13
N PRO A 164 -24.35 7.25 -17.28
CA PRO A 164 -25.44 6.29 -17.22
C PRO A 164 -25.31 5.20 -18.29
N TYR A 165 -25.39 3.94 -17.84
CA TYR A 165 -25.36 2.69 -18.63
C TYR A 165 -26.41 2.64 -19.77
N GLU A 166 -27.39 3.55 -19.77
CA GLU A 166 -28.46 3.63 -20.77
C GLU A 166 -28.03 4.21 -22.14
N SER A 167 -26.82 4.76 -22.27
CA SER A 167 -26.34 5.35 -23.53
C SER A 167 -25.63 4.37 -24.47
N ILE A 168 -25.29 3.16 -24.00
CA ILE A 168 -24.48 2.19 -24.74
C ILE A 168 -25.35 1.18 -25.49
N THR A 169 -26.53 0.83 -24.96
CA THR A 169 -27.47 -0.11 -25.58
C THR A 169 -28.23 0.48 -26.77
N SER A 170 -28.47 1.79 -26.78
CA SER A 170 -29.14 2.51 -27.87
C SER A 170 -28.24 2.71 -29.09
N LYS A 171 -26.94 3.01 -28.90
CA LYS A 171 -25.99 3.14 -30.03
C LYS A 171 -25.71 1.83 -30.77
N LYS A 172 -25.62 0.70 -30.04
CA LYS A 172 -25.37 -0.61 -30.67
C LYS A 172 -26.50 -1.08 -31.58
N GLN A 173 -27.76 -0.75 -31.27
CA GLN A 173 -28.90 -1.12 -32.10
C GLN A 173 -29.01 -0.30 -33.38
N ASP A 174 -28.57 0.96 -33.36
CA ASP A 174 -28.57 1.83 -34.54
C ASP A 174 -27.42 1.49 -35.51
N ASP A 175 -26.25 1.08 -34.97
CA ASP A 175 -25.10 0.67 -35.79
C ASP A 175 -25.33 -0.70 -36.45
N GLU A 176 -25.94 -1.67 -35.75
CA GLU A 176 -26.33 -2.97 -36.34
C GLU A 176 -27.42 -2.83 -37.41
N LYS A 177 -28.32 -1.84 -37.30
CA LYS A 177 -29.32 -1.57 -38.35
C LYS A 177 -28.69 -1.00 -39.62
N LYS A 178 -27.73 -0.08 -39.48
CA LYS A 178 -27.04 0.53 -40.63
C LYS A 178 -26.15 -0.47 -41.37
N GLU A 179 -25.47 -1.35 -40.64
CA GLU A 179 -24.63 -2.38 -41.24
C GLU A 179 -25.45 -3.42 -42.02
N ASN A 180 -26.62 -3.82 -41.49
CA ASN A 180 -27.52 -4.74 -42.18
C ASN A 180 -28.24 -4.13 -43.39
N GLU A 181 -28.53 -2.82 -43.40
CA GLU A 181 -29.07 -2.12 -44.58
C GLU A 181 -28.01 -1.95 -45.69
N SER A 182 -26.74 -1.71 -45.32
CA SER A 182 -25.64 -1.65 -46.30
C SER A 182 -25.44 -2.99 -47.03
N LEU A 183 -25.40 -4.10 -46.29
CA LEU A 183 -25.23 -5.45 -46.83
C LEU A 183 -26.39 -5.90 -47.72
N ARG A 184 -27.59 -5.35 -47.52
CA ARG A 184 -28.77 -5.67 -48.33
C ARG A 184 -28.77 -4.94 -49.67
N ASN A 185 -28.32 -3.68 -49.69
CA ASN A 185 -28.24 -2.87 -50.91
C ASN A 185 -27.11 -3.34 -51.85
N ASP A 186 -26.01 -3.86 -51.32
CA ASP A 186 -24.91 -4.39 -52.15
C ASP A 186 -25.30 -5.68 -52.89
N ASN A 187 -26.26 -6.45 -52.37
CA ASN A 187 -26.75 -7.68 -52.99
C ASN A 187 -27.81 -7.45 -54.09
N GLU A 188 -28.43 -6.28 -54.17
CA GLU A 188 -29.41 -5.95 -55.23
C GLU A 188 -28.75 -5.34 -56.48
N ILE A 189 -27.47 -4.95 -56.42
CA ILE A 189 -26.73 -4.35 -57.56
C ILE A 189 -25.98 -5.42 -58.38
N GLN A 190 -25.95 -6.69 -57.94
CA GLN A 190 -25.28 -7.82 -58.60
C GLN A 190 -26.22 -8.90 -59.19
N SER A 191 -27.50 -8.59 -59.45
CA SER A 191 -28.42 -9.41 -60.26
C SER A 191 -29.15 -8.57 -61.29
#